data_AF-A0A0N0NJD0-F1
#
_entry.id   AF-A0A0N0NJD0-F1
#
_cell.length_a   1.000
_cell.length_b   1.000
_cell.length_c   1.000
_cell.angle_alpha   90.00
_cell.angle_beta   90.00
_cell.angle_gamma   90.00
#
_symmetry.space_group_name_H-M   'P 1'
#
loop_
_entity.id
_entity.type
_entity.pdbx_description
1 polymer ?
#
loop_
_entity_poly.entity_id
_entity_poly.type
_entity_poly.pdbx_seq_one_letter_code
_entity_poly.pdbx_strand_id
1 'polypeptide(L)'
;MAEARQGIDKLRLRILRLQRQAEPSPTGNDVDRSYSEWIRVESVRRTILVSTFAESIFLAATEGVCTTVGFMALLPITVSGALWAAKDEQAWREARTTTGLEVMQYGDAVELWRRRGSDDMLEELQQILVAACMAAVTR
;
A
#
# COMPACT_ATOMS: atom_id res chain seq x y z
N MET A 1 6.79 11.24 24.04
CA MET A 1 6.80 9.77 23.83
C MET A 1 5.45 9.12 24.13
N ALA A 2 4.82 9.36 25.29
CA ALA A 2 3.51 8.76 25.63
C ALA A 2 2.38 9.11 24.65
N GLU A 3 2.28 10.38 24.22
CA GLU A 3 1.28 10.82 23.24
C GLU A 3 1.44 10.15 21.87
N ALA A 4 2.68 10.00 21.40
CA ALA A 4 2.99 9.32 20.14
C ALA A 4 2.61 7.84 20.19
N ARG A 5 2.85 7.16 21.33
CA ARG A 5 2.43 5.78 21.54
C ARG A 5 0.91 5.62 21.53
N GLN A 6 0.20 6.52 22.21
CA GLN A 6 -1.27 6.57 22.15
C GLN A 6 -1.79 6.82 20.71
N GLY A 7 -1.07 7.64 19.93
CA GLY A 7 -1.34 7.85 18.51
C GLY A 7 -1.23 6.57 17.68
N ILE A 8 -0.16 5.80 17.88
CA ILE A 8 0.05 4.50 17.21
C ILE A 8 -1.03 3.47 17.59
N ASP A 9 -1.45 3.40 18.86
CA ASP A 9 -2.50 2.47 19.27
C ASP A 9 -3.85 2.80 18.60
N LYS A 10 -4.18 4.10 18.48
CA LYS A 10 -5.36 4.56 17.73
C LYS A 10 -5.25 4.20 16.24
N LEU A 11 -4.05 4.32 15.67
CA LEU A 11 -3.76 3.98 14.28
C LEU A 11 -4.01 2.48 14.01
N ARG A 12 -3.48 1.60 14.87
CA ARG A 12 -3.71 0.13 14.79
C ARG A 12 -5.19 -0.22 14.79
N LEU A 13 -5.96 0.35 15.72
CA LEU A 13 -7.40 0.12 15.79
C LEU A 13 -8.12 0.60 14.53
N ARG A 14 -7.65 1.69 13.92
CA ARG A 14 -8.21 2.20 12.67
C ARG A 14 -7.88 1.26 11.50
N ILE A 15 -6.64 0.79 11.39
CA ILE A 15 -6.21 -0.19 10.37
C ILE A 15 -7.10 -1.43 10.42
N LEU A 16 -7.27 -2.04 11.60
CA LEU A 16 -8.10 -3.24 11.77
C LEU A 16 -9.55 -3.05 11.30
N ARG A 17 -10.14 -1.87 11.53
CA ARG A 17 -11.50 -1.57 11.04
C ARG A 17 -11.55 -1.41 9.53
N LEU A 18 -10.50 -0.84 8.95
CA LEU A 18 -10.39 -0.54 7.53
C LEU A 18 -10.09 -1.78 6.68
N GLN A 19 -9.45 -2.82 7.25
CA GLN A 19 -9.12 -4.04 6.50
C GLN A 19 -10.32 -4.68 5.81
N ARG A 20 -11.47 -4.76 6.48
CA ARG A 20 -12.71 -5.29 5.88
C ARG A 20 -13.20 -4.51 4.65
N GLN A 21 -12.76 -3.26 4.49
CA GLN A 21 -13.10 -2.41 3.34
C GLN A 21 -12.01 -2.44 2.26
N ALA A 22 -10.82 -2.95 2.58
CA ALA A 22 -9.66 -3.03 1.68
C ALA A 22 -9.56 -4.37 0.94
N GLU A 23 -10.32 -5.37 1.37
CA GLU A 23 -10.28 -6.71 0.78
C GLU A 23 -10.61 -6.65 -0.74
N PRO A 24 -9.82 -7.33 -1.58
CA PRO A 24 -10.17 -7.52 -2.97
C PRO A 24 -11.49 -8.30 -3.08
N SER A 25 -12.19 -8.11 -4.21
CA SER A 25 -13.34 -8.97 -4.54
C SER A 25 -12.97 -10.45 -4.38
N PRO A 26 -13.88 -11.35 -3.96
CA PRO A 26 -13.61 -12.79 -3.85
C PRO A 26 -13.07 -13.42 -5.15
N THR A 27 -13.32 -12.78 -6.29
CA THR A 27 -12.81 -13.18 -7.61
C THR A 27 -11.37 -12.73 -7.89
N GLY A 28 -10.70 -12.07 -6.95
CA GLY A 28 -9.35 -11.52 -7.10
C GLY A 28 -9.26 -10.29 -8.02
N ASN A 29 -10.37 -9.95 -8.66
CA ASN A 29 -10.45 -8.97 -9.72
C ASN A 29 -11.41 -7.86 -9.29
N ASP A 30 -10.91 -6.64 -9.04
CA ASP A 30 -11.76 -5.45 -8.86
C ASP A 30 -12.41 -5.00 -10.21
N VAL A 31 -12.44 -5.90 -11.20
CA VAL A 31 -12.95 -5.77 -12.58
C VAL A 31 -14.44 -5.41 -12.61
N ASP A 32 -15.19 -5.79 -11.58
CA ASP A 32 -16.63 -5.54 -11.48
C ASP A 32 -16.98 -4.25 -10.70
N ARG A 33 -15.98 -3.57 -10.13
CA ARG A 33 -16.23 -2.32 -9.38
C ARG A 33 -16.38 -1.15 -10.32
N SER A 34 -17.32 -0.26 -9.98
CA SER A 34 -17.34 1.10 -10.55
C SER A 34 -16.09 1.87 -10.12
N TYR A 35 -15.72 2.92 -10.86
CA TYR A 35 -14.59 3.78 -10.50
C TYR A 35 -14.73 4.36 -9.09
N SER A 36 -15.95 4.73 -8.67
CA SER A 36 -16.20 5.30 -7.34
C SER A 36 -15.97 4.27 -6.22
N GLU A 37 -16.37 3.03 -6.43
CA GLU A 37 -16.09 1.92 -5.50
C GLU A 37 -14.61 1.57 -5.49
N TRP A 38 -13.97 1.53 -6.65
CA TRP A 38 -12.54 1.27 -6.77
C TRP A 38 -11.73 2.35 -6.04
N ILE A 39 -11.98 3.65 -6.30
CA ILE A 39 -11.30 4.76 -5.61
C ILE A 39 -11.48 4.67 -4.11
N ARG A 40 -12.69 4.35 -3.64
CA ARG A 40 -12.95 4.20 -2.21
C ARG A 40 -12.09 3.10 -1.61
N VAL A 41 -12.05 1.93 -2.22
CA VAL A 41 -11.27 0.80 -1.69
C VAL A 41 -9.77 1.03 -1.80
N GLU A 42 -9.31 1.56 -2.92
CA GLU A 42 -7.89 1.89 -3.12
C GLU A 42 -7.42 2.97 -2.13
N SER A 43 -8.25 3.97 -1.84
CA SER A 43 -7.97 4.96 -0.79
C SER A 43 -7.81 4.29 0.58
N VAL A 44 -8.63 3.29 0.90
CA VAL A 44 -8.50 2.53 2.14
C VAL A 44 -7.21 1.71 2.16
N ARG A 45 -6.87 1.02 1.06
CA ARG A 45 -5.61 0.24 0.94
C ARG A 45 -4.39 1.13 1.15
N ARG A 46 -4.32 2.27 0.45
CA ARG A 46 -3.24 3.26 0.60
C ARG A 46 -3.17 3.83 2.02
N THR A 47 -4.33 4.09 2.65
CA THR A 47 -4.39 4.54 4.05
C THR A 47 -3.80 3.50 5.01
N ILE A 48 -4.16 2.22 4.85
CA ILE A 48 -3.63 1.13 5.68
C ILE A 48 -2.12 1.03 5.50
N LEU A 49 -1.65 1.02 4.24
CA LEU A 49 -0.22 0.90 3.92
C LEU A 49 0.61 2.03 4.54
N VAL A 50 0.19 3.29 4.36
CA VAL A 50 0.88 4.46 4.94
C VAL A 50 0.85 4.43 6.47
N SER A 51 -0.28 4.03 7.05
CA SER A 51 -0.43 3.94 8.49
C SER A 51 0.50 2.87 9.08
N THR A 52 0.52 1.67 8.49
CA THR A 52 1.42 0.59 8.89
C THR A 52 2.88 1.01 8.77
N PHE A 53 3.24 1.72 7.70
CA PHE A 53 4.58 2.22 7.51
C PHE A 53 5.00 3.30 8.52
N ALA A 54 4.10 4.24 8.84
CA ALA A 54 4.36 5.23 9.89
C ALA A 54 4.58 4.56 11.25
N GLU A 55 3.83 3.50 11.54
CA GLU A 55 4.06 2.64 12.70
C GLU A 55 5.42 1.94 12.64
N SER A 56 5.80 1.38 11.48
CA SER A 56 7.13 0.78 11.26
C SER A 56 8.25 1.75 11.63
N ILE A 57 8.17 2.99 11.12
CA ILE A 57 9.17 4.02 11.36
C ILE A 57 9.22 4.37 12.85
N PHE A 58 8.06 4.54 13.49
CA PHE A 58 7.98 4.85 14.91
C PHE A 58 8.62 3.75 15.75
N LEU A 59 8.31 2.48 15.50
CA LEU A 59 8.89 1.35 16.24
C LEU A 59 10.40 1.21 15.97
N ALA A 60 10.85 1.40 14.73
CA ALA A 60 12.27 1.39 14.41
C ALA A 60 13.03 2.51 15.14
N ALA A 61 12.46 3.72 15.18
CA ALA A 61 13.07 4.87 15.83
C ALA A 61 13.09 4.78 17.36
N THR A 62 12.07 4.15 17.96
CA THR A 62 11.88 4.14 19.43
C THR A 62 12.32 2.85 20.10
N GLU A 63 12.23 1.72 19.40
CA GLU A 63 12.52 0.38 19.93
C GLU A 63 13.65 -0.31 19.15
N GLY A 64 14.14 0.26 18.05
CA GLY A 64 15.18 -0.33 17.23
C GLY A 64 14.73 -1.55 16.42
N VAL A 65 13.42 -1.81 16.34
CA VAL A 65 12.84 -2.99 15.67
C VAL A 65 11.74 -2.59 14.69
N CYS A 66 11.65 -3.31 13.58
CA CYS A 66 10.62 -3.13 12.56
C CYS A 66 9.77 -4.40 12.45
N THR A 67 8.79 -4.56 13.34
CA THR A 67 7.98 -5.79 13.42
C THR A 67 6.82 -5.84 12.43
N THR A 68 6.47 -4.70 11.83
CA THR A 68 5.32 -4.55 10.93
C THR A 68 5.62 -4.88 9.47
N VAL A 69 6.88 -5.15 9.09
CA VAL A 69 7.29 -5.49 7.72
C VAL A 69 6.52 -6.69 7.17
N GLY A 70 6.38 -7.76 7.98
CA GLY A 70 5.66 -8.96 7.56
C GLY A 70 4.17 -8.69 7.30
N PHE A 71 3.54 -7.84 8.11
CA PHE A 71 2.17 -7.41 7.88
C PHE A 71 2.05 -6.52 6.64
N MET A 72 2.97 -5.57 6.48
CA MET A 72 3.00 -4.66 5.33
C MET A 72 3.15 -5.41 4.02
N ALA A 73 3.98 -6.46 3.99
CA ALA A 73 4.19 -7.31 2.82
C ALA A 73 2.91 -7.98 2.31
N LEU A 74 1.96 -8.29 3.20
CA LEU A 74 0.69 -8.95 2.84
C LEU A 74 -0.41 -7.97 2.39
N LEU A 75 -0.18 -6.66 2.50
CA LEU A 75 -1.20 -5.67 2.13
C LEU A 75 -1.38 -5.62 0.61
N PRO A 76 -2.64 -5.64 0.12
CA PRO A 76 -2.92 -5.50 -1.30
C PRO A 76 -2.68 -4.06 -1.76
N ILE A 77 -1.99 -3.90 -2.88
CA ILE A 77 -1.74 -2.60 -3.52
C ILE A 77 -2.06 -2.68 -5.00
N THR A 78 -2.54 -1.57 -5.56
CA THR A 78 -2.56 -1.39 -7.01
C THR A 78 -1.19 -0.82 -7.44
N VAL A 79 -0.52 -1.51 -8.37
CA VAL A 79 0.82 -1.10 -8.87
C VAL A 79 0.76 -0.16 -10.08
N SER A 80 -0.40 -0.03 -10.73
CA SER A 80 -0.56 0.86 -11.89
C SER A 80 -0.88 2.30 -11.45
N GLY A 81 0.11 3.19 -11.55
CA GLY A 81 -0.09 4.63 -11.34
C GLY A 81 -1.07 5.28 -12.30
N ALA A 82 -1.23 4.71 -13.50
CA ALA A 82 -2.22 5.19 -14.47
C ALA A 82 -3.66 5.02 -13.96
N LEU A 83 -3.94 3.94 -13.21
CA LEU A 83 -5.26 3.73 -12.61
C LEU A 83 -5.56 4.77 -11.52
N TRP A 84 -4.56 5.10 -10.70
CA TRP A 84 -4.70 6.11 -9.65
C TRP A 84 -4.78 7.55 -10.20
N ALA A 85 -4.05 7.83 -11.27
CA ALA A 85 -4.03 9.14 -11.91
C ALA A 85 -5.30 9.46 -12.71
N ALA A 86 -6.11 8.45 -13.03
CA ALA A 86 -7.41 8.64 -13.68
C ALA A 86 -8.30 9.55 -12.85
N LYS A 87 -8.94 10.54 -13.48
CA LYS A 87 -9.79 11.53 -12.78
C LYS A 87 -11.27 11.18 -12.82
N ASP A 88 -11.65 10.28 -13.71
CA ASP A 88 -13.03 9.88 -13.97
C ASP A 88 -13.09 8.41 -14.45
N GLU A 89 -14.33 7.91 -14.55
CA GLU A 89 -14.64 6.54 -14.95
C GLU A 89 -14.10 6.21 -16.35
N GLN A 90 -14.11 7.16 -17.29
CA GLN A 90 -13.65 6.91 -18.66
C GLN A 90 -12.12 6.73 -18.68
N ALA A 91 -11.38 7.68 -18.11
CA ALA A 91 -9.93 7.59 -17.99
C ALA A 91 -9.49 6.34 -17.23
N TRP A 92 -10.24 5.94 -16.20
CA TRP A 92 -9.96 4.74 -15.42
C TRP A 92 -10.15 3.47 -16.24
N ARG A 93 -11.22 3.39 -17.06
CA ARG A 93 -11.44 2.25 -17.97
C ARG A 93 -10.38 2.14 -19.06
N GLU A 94 -9.94 3.26 -19.61
CA GLU A 94 -8.88 3.33 -20.62
C GLU A 94 -7.54 2.87 -20.01
N ALA A 95 -7.18 3.40 -18.83
CA ALA A 95 -5.99 2.98 -18.09
C ALA A 95 -6.03 1.48 -17.77
N ARG A 96 -7.17 0.98 -17.27
CA ARG A 96 -7.40 -0.44 -16.97
C ARG A 96 -7.21 -1.34 -18.18
N THR A 97 -7.69 -0.91 -19.35
CA THR A 97 -7.54 -1.69 -20.60
C THR A 97 -6.08 -1.78 -21.03
N THR A 98 -5.31 -0.74 -20.74
CA THR A 98 -3.91 -0.61 -21.16
C THR A 98 -2.94 -1.31 -20.20
N THR A 99 -3.12 -1.13 -18.88
CA THR A 99 -2.19 -1.63 -17.86
C THR A 99 -2.64 -2.92 -17.20
N GLY A 100 -3.90 -3.34 -17.41
CA GLY A 100 -4.55 -4.32 -16.55
C GLY A 100 -4.89 -3.75 -15.17
N LEU A 101 -5.63 -4.53 -14.38
CA LEU A 101 -5.99 -4.21 -13.00
C LEU A 101 -5.28 -5.22 -12.09
N GLU A 102 -3.99 -4.99 -11.88
CA GLU A 102 -3.17 -5.88 -11.07
C GLU A 102 -3.13 -5.36 -9.63
N VAL A 103 -3.96 -5.97 -8.79
CA VAL A 103 -3.83 -5.87 -7.34
C VAL A 103 -2.91 -7.01 -6.92
N MET A 104 -1.79 -6.68 -6.30
CA MET A 104 -0.84 -7.66 -5.77
C MET A 104 -0.44 -7.33 -4.34
N GLN A 105 0.22 -8.28 -3.68
CA GLN A 105 0.75 -8.03 -2.36
C GLN A 105 1.94 -7.05 -2.45
N TYR A 106 2.07 -6.17 -1.46
CA TYR A 106 3.19 -5.23 -1.41
C TYR A 106 4.55 -5.93 -1.45
N GLY A 107 4.68 -7.09 -0.80
CA GLY A 107 5.92 -7.89 -0.84
C GLY A 107 6.30 -8.32 -2.26
N ASP A 108 5.32 -8.79 -3.04
CA ASP A 108 5.53 -9.19 -4.44
C ASP A 108 5.92 -7.99 -5.30
N ALA A 109 5.29 -6.83 -5.09
CA ALA A 109 5.63 -5.61 -5.81
C ALA A 109 7.07 -5.14 -5.53
N VAL A 110 7.52 -5.21 -4.27
CA VAL A 110 8.91 -4.90 -3.90
C VAL A 110 9.90 -5.88 -4.51
N GLU A 111 9.56 -7.16 -4.56
CA GLU A 111 10.42 -8.18 -5.16
C GLU A 111 10.49 -8.03 -6.69
N LEU A 112 9.38 -7.72 -7.34
CA LEU A 112 9.31 -7.43 -8.77
C LEU A 112 10.18 -6.21 -9.11
N TRP A 113 10.09 -5.14 -8.31
CA TRP A 113 10.95 -3.97 -8.44
C TRP A 113 12.43 -4.31 -8.29
N ARG A 114 12.80 -5.04 -7.22
CA ARG A 114 14.19 -5.45 -6.97
C ARG A 114 14.77 -6.24 -8.15
N ARG A 115 13.97 -7.10 -8.78
CA ARG A 115 14.40 -7.95 -9.90
C ARG A 115 14.50 -7.19 -11.23
N ARG A 116 13.60 -6.24 -11.50
CA ARG A 116 13.56 -5.52 -12.78
C ARG A 116 14.37 -4.22 -12.79
N GLY A 117 14.75 -3.68 -11.63
CA GLY A 117 15.62 -2.50 -11.52
C GLY A 117 15.05 -1.24 -12.17
N SER A 118 13.73 -1.14 -12.29
CA SER A 118 13.05 -0.05 -13.00
C SER A 118 12.35 0.87 -12.01
N ASP A 119 12.77 2.14 -12.00
CA ASP A 119 12.12 3.25 -11.29
C ASP A 119 10.66 3.48 -11.74
N ASP A 120 10.27 2.95 -12.91
CA ASP A 120 8.94 3.14 -13.50
C ASP A 120 7.86 2.18 -12.95
N MET A 121 8.23 1.17 -12.16
CA MET A 121 7.25 0.20 -11.61
C MET A 121 6.74 0.53 -10.21
N LEU A 122 7.43 1.38 -9.46
CA LEU A 122 6.99 1.81 -8.13
C LEU A 122 6.66 3.29 -8.19
N GLU A 123 5.42 3.64 -7.85
CA GLU A 123 5.01 5.02 -7.63
C GLU A 123 5.83 5.65 -6.49
N GLU A 124 5.89 6.99 -6.45
CA GLU A 124 6.56 7.76 -5.39
C GLU A 124 6.20 7.25 -3.98
N LEU A 125 4.94 6.87 -3.76
CA LEU A 125 4.49 6.30 -2.51
C LEU A 125 5.23 4.99 -2.19
N GLN A 126 5.29 4.06 -3.14
CA GLN A 126 5.95 2.78 -2.98
C GLN A 126 7.49 2.93 -2.88
N GLN A 127 8.07 3.90 -3.60
CA GLN A 127 9.49 4.24 -3.47
C GLN A 127 9.83 4.72 -2.05
N ILE A 128 9.01 5.61 -1.46
CA ILE A 128 9.16 6.05 -0.06
C ILE A 128 9.06 4.86 0.90
N LEU A 129 8.12 3.95 0.65
CA LEU A 129 7.88 2.77 1.48
C LEU A 129 9.06 1.77 1.45
N VAL A 130 9.70 1.59 0.29
CA VAL A 130 10.87 0.72 0.13
C VAL A 130 12.13 1.34 0.75
N ALA A 131 12.33 2.65 0.56
CA ALA A 131 13.54 3.35 1.01
C ALA A 131 13.72 3.30 2.53
N ALA A 132 12.67 3.46 3.33
CA ALA A 132 12.82 3.52 4.79
C ALA A 132 13.13 2.17 5.45
N CYS A 133 12.83 1.03 4.80
CA CYS A 133 13.17 -0.29 5.33
C CYS A 133 14.59 -0.72 4.97
N MET A 134 15.17 -0.27 3.85
CA MET A 134 16.55 -0.61 3.49
C MET A 134 17.58 0.03 4.42
N ALA A 135 17.31 1.23 4.93
CA ALA A 135 18.18 1.90 5.90
C ALA A 135 18.30 1.16 7.25
N ALA A 136 17.34 0.28 7.59
CA ALA A 136 17.38 -0.52 8.82
C ALA A 136 18.26 -1.79 8.69
N VAL A 137 18.71 -2.15 7.49
CA VAL A 137 19.51 -3.36 7.21
C VAL A 137 21.02 -3.06 7.20
N THR A 138 21.42 -1.79 7.17
CA THR A 138 22.83 -1.39 7.29
C THR A 138 23.18 -1.02 8.73
N ARG A 139 23.49 -2.02 9.55
CA ARG A 139 24.37 -1.90 10.72
C ARG A 139 25.36 -3.06 10.72
#